data_AF-A0A9D7UR17-F1
#
_entry.id   AF-A0A9D7UR17-F1
#
_cell.length_a   1.000
_cell.length_b   1.000
_cell.length_c   1.000
_cell.angle_alpha   90.00
_cell.angle_beta   90.00
_cell.angle_gamma   90.00
#
_symmetry.space_group_name_H-M   'P 1'
#
loop_
_entity.id
_entity.type
_entity.pdbx_description
1 polymer ?
#
loop_
_entity_poly.entity_id
_entity_poly.type
_entity_poly.pdbx_seq_one_letter_code
_entity_poly.pdbx_strand_id
1 'polypeptide(L)' 'MADRPPLPDGFDRIGPFHPYVVVGAVILLDVVALLLLLAALTFVGDKVEDIIWPGGSEWVDL' A
#
# COMPACT_ATOMS: atom_id res chain seq x y z
N MET A 1 1.39 -16.67 35.31
CA MET A 1 2.39 -16.03 34.45
C MET A 1 2.95 -14.87 35.24
N ALA A 2 4.28 -14.74 35.37
CA ALA A 2 4.86 -13.60 36.08
C ALA A 2 4.80 -12.38 35.16
N ASP A 3 4.28 -11.25 35.64
CA ASP A 3 4.32 -9.99 34.91
C ASP A 3 5.77 -9.59 34.70
N ARG A 4 6.18 -9.47 33.43
CA ARG A 4 7.51 -8.94 33.10
C ARG A 4 7.47 -7.42 33.24
N PRO A 5 8.54 -6.78 33.72
CA PRO A 5 8.61 -5.32 33.74
C PRO A 5 8.49 -4.76 32.31
N PRO A 6 7.84 -3.60 32.12
CA PRO A 6 7.71 -2.99 30.79
C PRO A 6 9.09 -2.77 30.15
N LEU A 7 9.16 -2.91 28.83
CA LEU A 7 10.39 -2.59 28.10
C LEU A 7 10.74 -1.10 28.26
N PRO A 8 12.01 -0.70 28.14
CA PRO A 8 12.44 0.68 28.34
C PRO A 8 11.77 1.70 27.41
N ASP A 9 11.36 1.25 26.23
CA ASP A 9 10.61 2.05 25.23
C ASP A 9 9.09 2.01 25.46
N GLY A 10 8.61 1.18 26.39
CA GLY A 10 7.19 1.00 26.70
C GLY A 10 6.42 0.19 25.66
N PHE A 11 7.09 -0.42 24.68
CA PHE A 11 6.44 -1.11 23.57
C PHE A 11 6.77 -2.60 23.53
N ASP A 12 5.77 -3.42 23.20
CA ASP A 12 6.02 -4.84 22.94
C ASP A 12 6.60 -5.06 21.55
N ARG A 13 7.62 -5.91 21.48
CA ARG A 13 8.28 -6.26 20.22
C ARG A 13 7.40 -7.18 19.38
N ILE A 14 7.53 -7.04 18.07
CA ILE A 14 6.92 -7.96 17.10
C ILE A 14 8.08 -8.78 16.51
N GLY A 15 8.28 -9.98 17.06
CA GLY A 15 9.46 -10.79 16.78
C GLY A 15 10.76 -10.04 17.15
N PRO A 16 11.76 -9.94 16.25
CA PRO A 16 12.98 -9.20 16.54
C PRO A 16 12.85 -7.68 16.34
N PHE A 17 11.72 -7.19 15.81
CA PHE A 17 11.57 -5.81 15.33
C PHE A 17 10.88 -4.89 16.36
N HIS A 18 11.25 -3.60 16.31
CA HIS A 18 10.53 -2.54 17.03
C HIS A 18 9.16 -2.30 16.37
N PRO A 19 8.07 -2.11 17.12
CA PRO A 19 6.73 -2.01 16.54
C PRO A 19 6.55 -0.89 15.51
N TYR A 20 7.19 0.27 15.71
CA TYR A 20 7.17 1.33 14.68
C TYR A 20 7.76 0.91 13.33
N VAL A 21 8.76 0.01 13.30
CA VAL A 21 9.31 -0.51 12.04
C VAL A 21 8.26 -1.37 11.34
N VAL A 22 7.57 -2.23 12.09
CA VAL A 22 6.52 -3.10 11.55
C VAL A 22 5.34 -2.28 11.06
N VAL A 23 4.86 -1.32 11.85
CA VAL A 23 3.77 -0.40 11.46
C VAL A 23 4.16 0.39 10.21
N GLY A 24 5.39 0.93 10.16
CA GLY A 24 5.89 1.64 8.98
C GLY A 24 5.92 0.74 7.74
N ALA A 25 6.33 -0.51 7.87
CA ALA A 25 6.35 -1.47 6.76
C ALA A 25 4.93 -1.83 6.27
N VAL A 26 3.96 -1.98 7.17
CA VAL A 26 2.55 -2.20 6.83
C VAL A 26 1.98 -1.00 6.08
N ILE A 27 2.18 0.21 6.60
CA ILE A 27 1.72 1.45 5.93
C ILE A 27 2.32 1.56 4.54
N LEU A 28 3.62 1.28 4.38
CA LEU A 28 4.28 1.30 3.08
C LEU A 28 3.67 0.28 2.12
N LEU A 29 3.40 -0.94 2.59
CA LEU A 29 2.75 -1.99 1.80
C LEU A 29 1.35 -1.55 1.36
N ASP A 30 0.56 -0.96 2.27
CA ASP A 30 -0.79 -0.47 1.97
C ASP A 30 -0.77 0.64 0.92
N VAL A 31 0.17 1.59 1.04
CA VAL A 31 0.34 2.65 0.03
C VAL A 31 0.70 2.05 -1.33
N VAL A 32 1.62 1.08 -1.39
CA VAL A 32 1.96 0.39 -2.64
C VAL A 32 0.74 -0.33 -3.21
N ALA A 33 -0.03 -1.04 -2.39
CA ALA A 33 -1.23 -1.73 -2.82
C ALA A 33 -2.29 -0.75 -3.37
N LEU A 34 -2.49 0.39 -2.72
CA LEU A 34 -3.39 1.45 -3.20
C LEU A 34 -2.92 2.04 -4.53
N LEU A 35 -1.62 2.31 -4.68
CA LEU A 35 -1.06 2.83 -5.94
C LEU A 35 -1.24 1.82 -7.09
N LEU A 36 -1.02 0.53 -6.83
CA LEU A 36 -1.24 -0.53 -7.82
C LEU A 36 -2.72 -0.64 -8.21
N LEU A 37 -3.63 -0.53 -7.24
CA LEU A 37 -5.06 -0.55 -7.51
C LEU A 37 -5.47 0.64 -8.37
N LEU A 38 -5.00 1.85 -8.05
CA LEU A 38 -5.27 3.05 -8.84
C LEU A 38 -4.71 2.92 -10.25
N ALA A 39 -3.47 2.46 -10.40
CA ALA A 39 -2.86 2.24 -11.72
C ALA A 39 -3.67 1.22 -12.56
N ALA A 40 -4.11 0.12 -11.95
CA ALA A 40 -4.95 -0.87 -12.62
C ALA A 40 -6.30 -0.28 -13.05
N LEU A 41 -6.94 0.53 -12.20
CA LEU A 41 -8.19 1.21 -12.54
C LEU A 41 -7.99 2.22 -13.68
N THR A 42 -6.91 3.00 -13.66
CA THR A 42 -6.60 3.95 -14.74
C THR A 42 -6.35 3.21 -16.06
N PHE A 43 -5.57 2.12 -16.04
CA PHE A 43 -5.30 1.32 -17.23
C PHE A 43 -6.57 0.66 -17.80
N VAL A 44 -7.44 0.12 -16.95
CA VAL A 44 -8.73 -0.43 -17.40
C VAL A 44 -9.63 0.68 -17.94
N GLY A 45 -9.66 1.83 -17.29
CA GLY A 45 -10.41 3.00 -17.75
C GLY A 45 -10.00 3.44 -19.15
N ASP A 46 -8.70 3.53 -19.41
CA ASP A 46 -8.11 3.83 -20.72
C ASP A 46 -8.54 2.82 -21.79
N LYS A 47 -8.43 1.52 -21.50
CA LYS A 47 -8.85 0.47 -22.45
C LYS A 47 -10.35 0.47 -22.73
N VAL A 48 -11.18 0.85 -21.75
CA VAL A 48 -12.63 0.98 -21.94
C VAL A 48 -12.95 2.24 -22.76
N GLU A 49 -12.24 3.34 -22.50
CA GLU A 49 -12.35 4.58 -23.27
C GLU A 49 -12.02 4.34 -24.74
N ASP A 50 -10.91 3.65 -25.05
CA ASP A 50 -10.51 3.27 -26.41
C ASP A 50 -11.62 2.54 -27.20
N ILE A 51 -12.39 1.67 -26.52
CA ILE A 51 -13.47 0.88 -27.12
C ILE A 51 -14.69 1.77 -27.42
N ILE A 52 -14.99 2.73 -26.55
CA ILE A 52 -16.18 3.59 -26.64
C ILE A 52 -15.92 4.79 -27.55
N TRP A 53 -14.73 5.36 -27.46
CA TRP A 53 -14.31 6.59 -28.12
C TRP A 53 -12.89 6.42 -28.69
N PRO A 54 -12.74 5.80 -29.87
CA PRO A 54 -11.44 5.63 -30.48
C PRO A 54 -10.83 6.98 -30.91
N GLY A 55 -9.59 7.25 -30.46
CA GLY A 55 -8.85 8.48 -30.77
C GLY A 55 -9.12 9.64 -29.81
N GLY A 56 -9.59 9.35 -28.60
CA GLY A 56 -9.72 10.31 -27.51
C GLY A 56 -8.39 10.70 -26.87
N SER A 57 -8.47 11.36 -25.71
CA SER A 57 -7.27 11.73 -24.95
C SER A 57 -6.79 10.53 -24.16
N GLU A 58 -5.60 10.03 -24.47
CA GLU A 58 -4.98 8.91 -23.74
C GLU A 58 -4.67 9.32 -22.30
N TRP A 59 -5.01 8.45 -21.35
CA TRP A 59 -4.76 8.66 -19.93
C TRP A 59 -3.46 7.99 -19.48
N VAL A 60 -3.04 6.97 -20.22
CA VAL A 60 -1.80 6.23 -20.00
C VAL A 60 -1.13 5.95 -21.34
N ASP A 61 0.06 6.52 -21.56
CA ASP A 61 0.90 6.15 -22.69
C ASP A 61 1.56 4.78 -22.39
N LEU A 62 1.22 3.74 -23.17
CA LEU A 62 1.82 2.40 -23.09
C LEU A 62 2.40 1.92 -24.42
#